data_AF-A0A9D7RWV7-F1
#
_entry.id   AF-A0A9D7RWV7-F1
#
_cell.length_a   1.000
_cell.length_b   1.000
_cell.length_c   1.000
_cell.angle_alpha   90.00
_cell.angle_beta   90.00
_cell.angle_gamma   90.00
#
_symmetry.space_group_name_H-M   'P 1'
#
loop_
_entity.id
_entity.type
_entity.pdbx_description
1 polymer ?
#
loop_
_entity_poly.entity_id
_entity_poly.type
_entity_poly.pdbx_seq_one_letter_code
_entity_poly.pdbx_strand_id
1 'polypeptide(L)'
;MDQKKEKLESAVGLLKLLSHPVRLSILCNLLHNGEMSVTEIVEAESGSAGQSQISQFLGKMRSEGLVKTRKEGQTVYYKIDSPQAELVVQALYEIYCQNEC
;
A
#
# COMPACT_ATOMS: atom_id res chain seq x y z
N MET A 1 5.49 4.36 31.06
CA MET A 1 4.70 3.27 30.44
C MET A 1 4.00 3.73 29.16
N ASP A 2 3.96 5.04 28.90
CA ASP A 2 3.16 5.65 27.82
C ASP A 2 3.74 5.41 26.42
N GLN A 3 5.08 5.43 26.29
CA GLN A 3 5.75 5.22 25.00
C GLN A 3 5.52 3.82 24.39
N LYS A 4 5.31 2.78 25.21
CA LYS A 4 4.98 1.44 24.69
C LYS A 4 3.57 1.41 24.10
N LYS A 5 2.62 2.10 24.74
CA LYS A 5 1.23 2.18 24.30
C LYS A 5 1.11 2.92 22.97
N GLU A 6 1.77 4.08 22.84
CA GLU A 6 1.79 4.87 21.60
C GLU A 6 2.37 4.07 20.41
N LYS A 7 3.44 3.31 20.63
CA LYS A 7 4.03 2.43 19.60
C LYS A 7 3.05 1.33 19.16
N LEU A 8 2.31 0.73 20.11
CA LEU A 8 1.29 -0.28 19.80
C LEU A 8 0.11 0.33 19.05
N GLU A 9 -0.34 1.53 19.43
CA GLU A 9 -1.41 2.25 18.73
C GLU A 9 -1.00 2.58 17.29
N SER A 10 0.25 2.99 17.08
CA SER A 10 0.81 3.22 15.74
C SER A 10 0.86 1.95 14.91
N ALA A 11 1.29 0.83 15.51
CA ALA A 11 1.31 -0.48 14.84
C ALA A 11 -0.11 -0.93 14.46
N VAL A 12 -1.09 -0.77 15.35
CA VAL A 12 -2.50 -1.07 15.08
C VAL A 12 -3.04 -0.15 13.97
N GLY A 13 -2.64 1.12 13.94
CA GLY A 13 -2.97 2.06 12.86
C GLY A 13 -2.51 1.55 11.50
N LEU A 14 -1.24 1.14 11.40
CA LEU A 14 -0.69 0.53 10.20
C LEU A 14 -1.48 -0.72 9.80
N LEU A 15 -1.70 -1.66 10.73
CA LEU A 15 -2.43 -2.89 10.44
C LEU A 15 -3.86 -2.64 9.94
N LYS A 16 -4.57 -1.64 10.47
CA LYS A 16 -5.89 -1.23 9.98
C LYS A 16 -5.87 -0.70 8.54
N LEU A 17 -4.75 -0.09 8.14
CA LEU A 17 -4.55 0.36 6.77
C LEU A 17 -4.23 -0.81 5.83
N LEU A 18 -3.55 -1.84 6.32
CA LEU A 18 -3.23 -3.06 5.57
C LEU A 18 -4.38 -4.07 5.51
N SER A 19 -5.31 -4.07 6.47
CA SER A 19 -6.38 -5.07 6.62
C SER A 19 -7.52 -4.91 5.61
N HIS A 20 -7.20 -4.86 4.31
CA HIS A 20 -8.15 -4.88 3.21
C HIS A 20 -7.49 -5.50 1.97
N PRO A 21 -8.12 -6.50 1.32
CA PRO A 21 -7.49 -7.26 0.23
C PRO A 21 -6.89 -6.39 -0.87
N VAL A 22 -7.67 -5.44 -1.40
CA VAL A 22 -7.20 -4.53 -2.46
C VAL A 22 -6.07 -3.61 -1.99
N ARG A 23 -6.08 -3.14 -0.73
CA ARG A 23 -5.00 -2.27 -0.24
C ARG A 23 -3.70 -3.06 -0.09
N LEU A 24 -3.79 -4.29 0.40
CA LEU A 24 -2.64 -5.17 0.51
C LEU A 24 -2.11 -5.58 -0.86
N SER A 25 -3.00 -5.91 -1.81
CA SER A 25 -2.63 -6.21 -3.21
C SER A 25 -1.87 -5.06 -3.86
N ILE A 26 -2.39 -3.83 -3.77
CA ILE A 26 -1.72 -2.63 -4.27
C ILE A 26 -0.32 -2.49 -3.65
N LEU A 27 -0.19 -2.68 -2.34
CA LEU A 27 1.10 -2.57 -1.66
C LEU A 27 2.08 -3.69 -2.06
N CYS A 28 1.62 -4.93 -2.25
CA CYS A 28 2.45 -6.01 -2.79
C CYS A 28 2.94 -5.69 -4.21
N ASN A 29 2.06 -5.18 -5.07
CA ASN A 29 2.40 -4.75 -6.42
C ASN A 29 3.42 -3.60 -6.41
N LEU A 30 3.25 -2.61 -5.53
CA LEU A 30 4.21 -1.51 -5.36
C LEU A 30 5.55 -1.99 -4.79
N LEU A 31 5.55 -2.97 -3.90
CA LEU A 31 6.76 -3.56 -3.34
C LEU A 31 7.57 -4.29 -4.41
N HIS A 32 6.91 -5.10 -5.24
CA HIS A 32 7.55 -5.88 -6.29
C HIS A 32 8.07 -5.02 -7.45
N ASN A 33 7.27 -4.05 -7.90
CA ASN A 33 7.61 -3.19 -9.04
C ASN A 33 8.40 -1.93 -8.65
N GLY A 34 8.45 -1.60 -7.35
CA GLY A 34 9.11 -0.42 -6.78
C GLY A 34 8.32 0.90 -6.94
N GLU A 35 7.78 1.17 -8.13
CA GLU A 35 6.92 2.32 -8.40
C GLU A 35 5.93 1.96 -9.53
N MET A 36 4.66 2.40 -9.42
CA MET A 36 3.64 2.18 -10.45
C MET A 36 2.79 3.42 -10.66
N SER A 37 2.35 3.66 -11.89
CA SER A 37 1.39 4.72 -12.21
C SER A 37 -0.01 4.38 -11.70
N VAL A 38 -0.83 5.42 -11.52
CA VAL A 38 -2.26 5.24 -11.17
C VAL A 38 -3.00 4.37 -12.19
N THR A 39 -2.63 4.45 -13.47
CA THR A 39 -3.25 3.66 -14.53
C THR A 39 -2.88 2.19 -14.41
N GLU A 40 -1.61 1.87 -14.21
CA GLU A 40 -1.13 0.49 -14.00
C GLU A 40 -1.77 -0.14 -12.75
N ILE A 41 -1.90 0.63 -11.67
CA ILE A 41 -2.58 0.16 -10.45
C ILE A 41 -4.05 -0.14 -10.71
N VAL A 42 -4.75 0.72 -11.45
CA VAL A 42 -6.18 0.51 -11.78
C VAL A 42 -6.36 -0.72 -12.67
N GLU A 43 -5.45 -0.94 -13.61
CA GLU A 43 -5.47 -2.11 -14.48
C GLU A 43 -5.22 -3.42 -13.71
N ALA A 44 -4.18 -3.45 -12.87
CA ALA A 44 -3.83 -4.60 -12.03
C ALA A 44 -4.97 -5.01 -11.07
N GLU A 45 -5.72 -4.03 -10.58
CA GLU A 45 -6.80 -4.25 -9.59
C GLU A 45 -8.21 -4.29 -10.22
N SER A 46 -8.32 -4.24 -11.56
CA SER A 46 -9.58 -4.07 -12.29
C SER A 46 -10.62 -5.18 -12.03
N GLY A 47 -10.18 -6.39 -11.67
CA GLY A 47 -11.04 -7.50 -11.27
C GLY A 47 -11.56 -7.43 -9.82
N SER A 48 -10.99 -6.55 -8.99
CA SER A 48 -11.24 -6.48 -7.55
C SER A 48 -11.83 -5.14 -7.09
N ALA A 49 -11.51 -4.04 -7.78
CA ALA A 49 -11.99 -2.70 -7.42
C ALA A 49 -12.09 -1.77 -8.63
N GLY A 50 -13.05 -0.83 -8.57
CA GLY A 50 -13.17 0.23 -9.57
C GLY A 50 -12.22 1.41 -9.33
N GLN A 51 -11.94 2.18 -10.37
CA GLN A 51 -11.03 3.35 -10.33
C GLN A 51 -11.32 4.35 -9.20
N SER A 52 -12.59 4.63 -8.91
CA SER A 52 -12.99 5.54 -7.82
C SER A 52 -12.57 5.01 -6.45
N GLN A 53 -12.75 3.72 -6.22
CA GLN A 53 -12.38 3.07 -4.96
C GLN A 53 -10.86 3.01 -4.79
N ILE A 54 -10.14 2.67 -5.86
CA ILE A 54 -8.67 2.66 -5.87
C ILE A 54 -8.11 4.06 -5.58
N SER A 55 -8.69 5.10 -6.19
CA SER A 55 -8.29 6.49 -5.94
C SER A 55 -8.49 6.90 -4.49
N GLN A 56 -9.60 6.47 -3.86
CA GLN A 56 -9.85 6.70 -2.43
C GLN A 56 -8.83 5.96 -1.56
N PHE A 57 -8.50 4.72 -1.88
CA PHE A 57 -7.48 3.95 -1.15
C PHE A 57 -6.10 4.60 -1.26
N LEU A 58 -5.66 4.97 -2.47
CA LEU A 58 -4.39 5.65 -2.69
C LEU A 58 -4.34 7.01 -1.98
N GLY A 59 -5.45 7.77 -2.00
CA GLY A 59 -5.58 9.02 -1.27
C GLY A 59 -5.41 8.82 0.24
N LYS A 60 -6.06 7.80 0.81
CA LYS A 60 -5.95 7.47 2.24
C LYS A 60 -4.55 6.99 2.62
N MET A 61 -3.97 6.08 1.84
CA MET A 61 -2.60 5.59 2.09
C MET A 61 -1.58 6.72 2.00
N ARG A 62 -1.78 7.67 1.08
CA ARG A 62 -0.94 8.87 0.97
C ARG A 62 -1.11 9.80 2.18
N SER A 63 -2.34 10.06 2.62
CA SER A 63 -2.58 10.94 3.78
C SER A 63 -2.00 10.37 5.08
N GLU A 64 -1.89 9.04 5.17
CA GLU A 64 -1.34 8.33 6.32
C GLU A 64 0.17 8.04 6.18
N GLY A 65 0.82 8.52 5.11
CA GLY A 65 2.26 8.38 4.90
C GLY A 65 2.74 6.97 4.53
N LEU A 66 1.85 6.08 4.08
CA LEU A 66 2.24 4.73 3.62
C LEU A 66 2.88 4.78 2.23
N VAL A 67 2.36 5.65 1.37
CA VAL A 67 2.81 5.81 -0.01
C VAL A 67 3.10 7.28 -0.31
N LYS A 68 4.05 7.51 -1.20
CA LYS A 68 4.35 8.82 -1.78
C LYS A 68 4.07 8.83 -3.26
N THR A 69 3.94 10.03 -3.81
CA THR A 69 3.66 10.24 -5.23
C THR A 69 4.77 11.02 -5.93
N ARG A 70 5.09 10.64 -7.15
CA ARG A 70 5.90 11.41 -8.09
C ARG A 70 5.05 11.75 -9.32
N LYS A 71 5.25 12.94 -9.89
CA LYS A 71 4.61 13.32 -11.17
C LYS A 71 5.66 13.31 -12.27
N GLU A 72 5.30 12.73 -13.40
CA GLU A 72 6.10 12.76 -14.63
C GLU A 72 5.17 13.01 -15.81
N GLY A 73 5.28 14.22 -16.39
CA GLY A 73 4.30 14.74 -17.33
C GLY A 73 2.91 14.81 -16.72
N GLN A 74 1.95 14.11 -17.31
CA GLN A 74 0.56 14.01 -16.84
C GLN A 74 0.33 12.80 -15.92
N THR A 75 1.31 11.91 -15.78
CA THR A 75 1.18 10.65 -15.05
C THR A 75 1.61 10.81 -13.60
N VAL A 76 0.81 10.26 -12.68
CA VAL A 76 1.13 10.18 -11.25
C VAL A 76 1.57 8.76 -10.93
N TYR A 77 2.76 8.65 -10.38
CA TYR A 77 3.35 7.41 -9.89
C TYR A 77 3.27 7.34 -8.38
N TYR A 78 3.07 6.13 -7.86
CA TYR A 78 3.01 5.80 -6.45
C TYR A 78 4.12 4.82 -6.10
N LYS A 79 4.67 4.97 -4.89
CA LYS A 79 5.59 4.00 -4.28
C LYS A 79 5.45 3.99 -2.77
N ILE A 80 5.85 2.90 -2.14
CA ILE A 80 5.90 2.80 -0.68
C ILE A 80 6.88 3.86 -0.13
N ASP A 81 6.48 4.52 0.97
CA ASP A 81 7.29 5.54 1.66
C ASP A 81 7.56 5.21 3.13
N SER A 82 6.84 4.24 3.69
CA SER A 82 7.02 3.82 5.08
C SER A 82 7.89 2.56 5.17
N PRO A 83 9.08 2.63 5.81
CA PRO A 83 9.91 1.45 6.05
C PRO A 83 9.20 0.37 6.89
N GLN A 84 8.33 0.78 7.82
CA GLN A 84 7.55 -0.17 8.62
C GLN A 84 6.51 -0.89 7.78
N ALA A 85 5.82 -0.18 6.88
CA ALA A 85 4.89 -0.79 5.95
C ALA A 85 5.59 -1.77 5.01
N GLU A 86 6.75 -1.38 4.46
CA GLU A 86 7.56 -2.22 3.58
C GLU A 86 7.92 -3.56 4.25
N LEU A 87 8.44 -3.52 5.49
CA LEU A 87 8.77 -4.73 6.25
C LEU A 87 7.57 -5.65 6.49
N VAL A 88 6.42 -5.08 6.87
CA VAL A 88 5.21 -5.86 7.16
C VAL A 88 4.64 -6.47 5.87
N VAL A 89 4.56 -5.69 4.79
CA VAL A 89 4.06 -6.17 3.50
C VAL A 89 4.99 -7.23 2.92
N GLN A 90 6.31 -7.05 3.02
CA GLN A 90 7.29 -8.07 2.62
C GLN A 90 7.07 -9.39 3.37
N ALA A 91 6.92 -9.33 4.70
CA ALA A 91 6.68 -10.54 5.49
C ALA A 91 5.35 -11.22 5.10
N LEU A 92 4.28 -10.44 4.89
CA LEU A 92 2.99 -10.99 4.46
C LEU A 92 3.08 -11.62 3.06
N TYR A 93 3.80 -10.98 2.14
CA TYR A 93 4.05 -11.51 0.80
C TYR A 93 4.83 -12.83 0.88
N GLU A 94 5.86 -12.92 1.71
CA GLU A 94 6.62 -14.16 1.91
C GLU A 94 5.77 -15.28 2.51
N ILE A 95 4.86 -14.97 3.44
CA ILE A 95 4.02 -15.96 4.11
C ILE A 95 2.89 -16.46 3.21
N TYR A 96 2.26 -15.56 2.44
CA TYR A 96 1.00 -15.85 1.75
C TYR A 96 1.09 -15.86 0.22
N CYS A 97 2.10 -15.21 -0.38
CA CYS A 97 2.16 -14.96 -1.83
C CYS A 97 3.36 -15.61 -2.52
N GLN A 98 4.34 -16.18 -1.80
CA GLN A 98 5.56 -16.79 -2.38
C GLN A 98 5.33 -17.91 -3.39
N ASN A 99 4.09 -18.40 -3.55
CA ASN A 99 3.76 -19.48 -4.50
C ASN A 99 2.70 -19.12 -5.55
N GLU A 100 2.00 -17.99 -5.47
CA GLU A 100 0.90 -17.63 -6.40
C GLU A 100 0.63 -16.10 -6.38
N CYS A 101 1.39 -15.33 -7.17
CA CYS A 101 1.01 -14.00 -7.67
C CYS A 101 1.47 -13.88 -9.12
#